data_AF-U3AQK7-F1
#
_entry.id   AF-U3AQK7-F1
#
_cell.length_a   1.000
_cell.length_b   1.000
_cell.length_c   1.000
_cell.angle_alpha   90.00
_cell.angle_beta   90.00
_cell.angle_gamma   90.00
#
_symmetry.space_group_name_H-M   'P 1'
#
loop_
_entity.id
_entity.type
_entity.pdbx_description
1 polymer ?
#
loop_
_entity_poly.entity_id
_entity_poly.type
_entity_poly.pdbx_seq_one_letter_code
_entity_poly.pdbx_strand_id
1 'polypeptide(L)'
;MLPLSLYISILITFGRLYAESEIVVMNATGIGNKFLIQAALWLALLTSALAAFNAFWLSPWALDRVEQVYEQVAADSSVDLLTPGKFQSSPDGSSVIFIDNVEDKQLDSVFVAQIRPRDSILPSVMFSSSGEVQELSDGRQVIKMHDGSRYEGVPTRVEYMVTKFEEYEGVIGQRDVKQKGRAWDAYPTSALIGNPNVEAQAELQWRISLFVCIPLLTMLVIPLSAVNPRQGRFAKMGPAILIYLAYFLAISAMKSALEDGDVPAVVGMWPINAMLFLAAIIANMMDSVAVRRIKDKFRKKRLV
;
A
#
# COMPACT_ATOMS: atom_id res chain seq x y z
N MET A 1 10.31 -5.37 -5.67
CA MET A 1 11.20 -6.54 -5.86
C MET A 1 12.42 -6.27 -6.73
N LEU A 2 12.33 -5.42 -7.77
CA LEU A 2 13.49 -5.09 -8.62
C LEU A 2 14.74 -4.64 -7.85
N PRO A 3 14.68 -3.68 -6.89
CA PRO A 3 15.87 -3.25 -6.15
C PRO A 3 16.49 -4.39 -5.33
N LEU A 4 15.66 -5.19 -4.65
CA LEU A 4 16.10 -6.35 -3.87
C LEU A 4 16.82 -7.38 -4.75
N SER A 5 16.25 -7.69 -5.92
CA SER A 5 16.79 -8.70 -6.82
C SER A 5 18.20 -8.35 -7.28
N LEU A 6 18.44 -7.10 -7.69
CA LEU A 6 19.76 -6.63 -8.08
C LEU A 6 20.71 -6.60 -6.87
N TYR A 7 20.25 -6.05 -5.74
CA TYR A 7 21.05 -5.90 -4.53
C TYR A 7 21.61 -7.26 -4.04
N ILE A 8 20.74 -8.27 -3.94
CA ILE A 8 21.14 -9.62 -3.52
C ILE A 8 21.99 -10.31 -4.60
N SER A 9 21.67 -10.11 -5.89
CA SER A 9 22.46 -10.69 -6.98
C SER A 9 23.89 -10.19 -7.00
N ILE A 10 24.11 -8.88 -6.84
CA ILE A 10 25.46 -8.29 -6.76
C ILE A 10 26.16 -8.79 -5.49
N LEU A 11 25.47 -8.80 -4.35
CA LEU A 11 26.03 -9.27 -3.08
C LEU A 11 26.54 -10.72 -3.17
N ILE A 12 25.75 -11.63 -3.74
CA ILE A 12 26.13 -13.04 -3.90
C ILE A 12 27.25 -13.19 -4.93
N THR A 13 27.12 -12.52 -6.08
CA THR A 13 28.09 -12.65 -7.18
C THR A 13 29.44 -12.12 -6.76
N PHE A 14 29.51 -10.91 -6.20
CA PHE A 14 30.76 -10.34 -5.71
C PHE A 14 31.28 -11.10 -4.49
N GLY A 15 30.40 -11.51 -3.57
CA GLY A 15 30.79 -12.35 -2.44
C GLY A 15 31.45 -13.67 -2.87
N ARG A 16 30.98 -14.27 -3.96
CA ARG A 16 31.59 -15.46 -4.58
C ARG A 16 32.95 -15.12 -5.21
N LEU A 17 33.04 -14.05 -6.01
CA LEU A 17 34.31 -13.63 -6.62
C LEU A 17 35.38 -13.25 -5.59
N TYR A 18 34.98 -12.75 -4.42
CA TYR A 18 35.88 -12.53 -3.27
C TYR A 18 36.30 -13.86 -2.61
N ALA A 19 35.37 -14.79 -2.41
CA ALA A 19 35.67 -16.09 -1.80
C ALA A 19 36.59 -16.95 -2.68
N GLU A 20 36.39 -16.92 -4.00
CA GLU A 20 37.22 -17.59 -5.01
C GLU A 20 38.51 -16.81 -5.32
N SER A 21 38.76 -15.71 -4.61
CA SER A 21 39.95 -14.85 -4.74
C SER A 21 40.16 -14.18 -6.11
N GLU A 22 39.16 -14.19 -7.00
CA GLU A 22 39.23 -13.51 -8.30
C GLU A 22 39.42 -12.00 -8.16
N ILE A 23 38.63 -11.36 -7.28
CA ILE A 23 38.76 -9.91 -7.03
C ILE A 23 40.10 -9.58 -6.35
N VAL A 24 40.67 -10.53 -5.59
CA VAL A 24 41.99 -10.36 -4.98
C VAL A 24 43.07 -10.32 -6.06
N VAL A 25 43.01 -11.23 -7.04
CA VAL A 25 43.92 -11.26 -8.20
C VAL A 25 43.74 -10.02 -9.10
N MET A 26 42.50 -9.57 -9.32
CA MET A 26 42.22 -8.32 -10.04
C MET A 26 42.89 -7.12 -9.38
N ASN A 27 42.76 -7.00 -8.05
CA ASN A 27 43.41 -5.93 -7.30
C ASN A 27 44.95 -6.02 -7.35
N ALA A 28 45.52 -7.24 -7.35
CA ALA A 28 46.96 -7.46 -7.45
C ALA A 28 47.54 -7.08 -8.83
N THR A 29 46.73 -7.19 -9.89
CA THR A 29 47.09 -6.82 -11.28
C THR A 29 46.79 -5.35 -11.62
N GLY A 30 46.31 -4.56 -10.64
CA GLY A 30 46.06 -3.13 -10.80
C GLY A 30 44.62 -2.76 -11.18
N ILE A 31 43.71 -3.75 -11.30
CA ILE A 31 42.28 -3.50 -11.51
C ILE A 31 41.64 -3.17 -10.16
N GLY A 32 41.44 -1.87 -9.90
CA GLY A 32 40.84 -1.42 -8.64
C GLY A 32 39.30 -1.46 -8.62
N ASN A 33 38.74 -1.15 -7.46
CA ASN A 33 37.29 -1.11 -7.19
C ASN A 33 36.46 -0.25 -8.18
N LYS A 34 37.09 0.69 -8.90
CA LYS A 34 36.43 1.50 -9.93
C LYS A 34 35.77 0.64 -11.02
N PHE A 35 36.42 -0.45 -11.44
CA PHE A 35 35.88 -1.35 -12.45
C PHE A 35 34.62 -2.05 -11.95
N LEU A 36 34.65 -2.55 -10.70
CA LEU A 36 33.50 -3.19 -10.07
C LEU A 36 32.32 -2.22 -9.92
N ILE A 37 32.60 -0.98 -9.52
CA ILE A 37 31.58 0.07 -9.41
C ILE A 37 30.96 0.39 -10.77
N GLN A 38 31.77 0.55 -11.82
CA GLN A 38 31.26 0.81 -13.16
C GLN A 38 30.39 -0.33 -13.70
N ALA A 39 30.81 -1.58 -13.53
CA ALA A 39 30.03 -2.75 -13.94
C ALA A 39 28.69 -2.83 -13.20
N ALA A 40 28.71 -2.64 -11.87
CA ALA A 40 27.51 -2.63 -11.05
C ALA A 40 26.57 -1.47 -11.41
N LEU A 41 27.10 -0.26 -11.68
CA LEU A 41 26.30 0.90 -12.06
C LEU A 41 25.65 0.74 -13.44
N TRP A 42 26.29 0.06 -14.40
CA TRP A 42 25.65 -0.27 -15.68
C TRP A 42 24.43 -1.18 -15.50
N LEU A 43 24.54 -2.20 -14.65
CA LEU A 43 23.41 -3.06 -14.29
C LEU A 43 22.33 -2.29 -13.50
N ALA A 44 22.74 -1.40 -12.61
CA ALA A 44 21.83 -0.52 -11.87
C ALA A 44 21.07 0.41 -12.81
N LEU A 45 21.72 0.96 -13.84
CA LEU A 45 21.08 1.82 -14.82
C LEU A 45 19.99 1.07 -15.60
N LEU A 46 20.30 -0.15 -16.07
CA LEU A 46 19.35 -0.99 -16.79
C LEU A 46 18.12 -1.34 -15.93
N THR A 47 18.36 -1.79 -14.70
CA THR A 47 17.28 -2.16 -13.76
C THR A 47 16.51 -0.95 -13.26
N SER A 48 17.17 0.20 -13.10
CA SER A 48 16.54 1.47 -12.73
C SER A 48 15.64 1.98 -13.84
N ALA A 49 16.01 1.84 -15.12
CA ALA A 49 15.14 2.15 -16.25
C ALA A 49 13.87 1.27 -16.26
N LEU A 50 14.03 -0.04 -16.03
CA LEU A 50 12.88 -0.96 -15.90
C LEU A 50 11.99 -0.60 -14.71
N ALA A 51 12.59 -0.24 -13.57
CA ALA A 51 11.85 0.17 -12.38
C ALA A 51 11.12 1.51 -12.58
N ALA A 52 11.72 2.47 -13.30
CA ALA A 52 11.07 3.73 -13.65
C ALA A 52 9.85 3.49 -14.54
N PHE A 53 9.99 2.69 -15.59
CA PHE A 53 8.87 2.31 -16.45
C PHE A 53 7.75 1.64 -15.64
N ASN A 54 8.12 0.71 -14.75
CA ASN A 54 7.16 0.05 -13.87
C ASN A 54 6.46 1.02 -12.92
N ALA A 55 7.19 1.92 -12.26
CA ALA A 55 6.65 2.81 -11.24
C ALA A 55 5.81 3.95 -11.82
N PHE A 56 6.21 4.51 -12.97
CA PHE A 56 5.55 5.69 -13.54
C PHE A 56 4.41 5.36 -14.50
N TRP A 57 4.41 4.17 -15.12
CA TRP A 57 3.43 3.83 -16.16
C TRP A 57 2.69 2.52 -15.87
N LEU A 58 3.41 1.41 -15.65
CA LEU A 58 2.77 0.11 -15.48
C LEU A 58 1.94 0.01 -14.19
N SER A 59 2.50 0.47 -13.06
CA SER A 59 1.84 0.39 -11.75
C SER A 59 0.58 1.25 -11.69
N PRO A 60 0.58 2.54 -12.12
CA PRO A 60 -0.63 3.34 -12.13
C PRO A 60 -1.70 2.78 -13.07
N TRP A 61 -1.30 2.26 -14.24
CA TRP A 61 -2.25 1.64 -15.18
C TRP A 61 -2.86 0.34 -14.64
N ALA A 62 -2.07 -0.48 -13.96
CA ALA A 62 -2.56 -1.72 -13.37
C ALA A 62 -3.54 -1.45 -12.22
N LEU A 63 -3.17 -0.54 -11.30
CA LEU A 63 -4.03 -0.11 -10.19
C LEU A 63 -5.28 0.61 -10.69
N ASP A 64 -5.09 1.52 -11.66
CA ASP A 64 -5.98 1.86 -12.78
C ASP A 64 -7.17 0.92 -12.96
N ARG A 65 -6.81 -0.23 -13.53
CA ARG A 65 -7.74 -1.26 -13.96
C ARG A 65 -8.33 -2.05 -12.80
N VAL A 66 -7.55 -2.27 -11.73
CA VAL A 66 -8.03 -2.95 -10.52
C VAL A 66 -9.16 -2.16 -9.88
N GLU A 67 -9.00 -0.84 -9.71
CA GLU A 67 -10.04 0.04 -9.17
C GLU A 67 -11.31 0.03 -10.05
N GLN A 68 -11.17 0.09 -11.37
CA GLN A 68 -12.32 0.00 -12.29
C GLN A 68 -13.08 -1.32 -12.15
N VAL A 69 -12.39 -2.44 -11.95
CA VAL A 69 -13.02 -3.74 -11.73
C VAL A 69 -13.71 -3.76 -10.36
N TYR A 70 -13.11 -3.20 -9.31
CA TYR A 70 -13.76 -3.07 -8.02
C TYR A 70 -15.01 -2.21 -8.06
N GLU A 71 -14.98 -1.09 -8.78
CA GLU A 71 -16.15 -0.22 -8.97
C GLU A 71 -17.27 -0.95 -9.74
N GLN A 72 -16.94 -1.71 -10.79
CA GLN A 72 -17.90 -2.53 -11.52
C GLN A 72 -18.53 -3.60 -10.63
N VAL A 73 -17.70 -4.35 -9.90
CA VAL A 73 -18.20 -5.37 -8.97
C VAL A 73 -19.04 -4.73 -7.87
N ALA A 74 -18.63 -3.60 -7.29
CA ALA A 74 -19.38 -2.93 -6.24
C ALA A 74 -20.75 -2.43 -6.73
N ALA A 75 -20.82 -1.89 -7.95
CA ALA A 75 -22.08 -1.47 -8.58
C ALA A 75 -22.99 -2.67 -8.91
N ASP A 76 -22.41 -3.81 -9.29
CA ASP A 76 -23.16 -5.03 -9.55
C ASP A 76 -23.59 -5.73 -8.24
N SER A 77 -22.81 -5.57 -7.17
CA SER A 77 -22.97 -6.22 -5.86
C SER A 77 -23.71 -5.39 -4.82
N SER A 78 -24.40 -4.30 -5.16
CA SER A 78 -25.25 -3.55 -4.21
C SER A 78 -26.29 -4.47 -3.51
N VAL A 79 -26.60 -5.63 -4.10
CA VAL A 79 -27.46 -6.67 -3.52
C VAL A 79 -26.69 -7.70 -2.66
N ASP A 80 -25.39 -7.88 -2.87
CA ASP A 80 -24.55 -8.90 -2.18
C ASP A 80 -24.18 -8.51 -0.74
N LEU A 81 -24.58 -7.30 -0.31
CA LEU A 81 -24.49 -6.87 1.08
C LEU A 81 -25.41 -7.69 2.00
N LEU A 82 -26.49 -8.27 1.48
CA LEU A 82 -27.47 -9.02 2.25
C LEU A 82 -27.35 -10.51 1.95
N THR A 83 -26.77 -11.25 2.88
CA THR A 83 -26.63 -12.71 2.76
C THR A 83 -27.97 -13.38 3.10
N PRO A 84 -28.55 -14.19 2.20
CA PRO A 84 -29.80 -14.88 2.47
C PRO A 84 -29.68 -15.81 3.68
N GLY A 85 -30.78 -15.98 4.42
CA GLY A 85 -30.89 -16.88 5.56
C GLY A 85 -30.20 -16.42 6.84
N LYS A 86 -29.73 -15.16 6.93
CA LYS A 86 -29.14 -14.58 8.15
C LYS A 86 -29.77 -13.23 8.50
N PHE A 87 -29.93 -12.99 9.81
CA PHE A 87 -30.29 -11.68 10.32
C PHE A 87 -29.07 -10.76 10.26
N GLN A 88 -29.20 -9.63 9.56
CA GLN A 88 -28.15 -8.64 9.42
C GLN A 88 -28.60 -7.30 9.97
N SER A 89 -27.72 -6.61 10.69
CA SER A 89 -27.97 -5.25 11.14
C SER A 89 -27.61 -4.26 10.02
N SER A 90 -28.46 -3.26 9.81
CA SER A 90 -28.15 -2.09 9.00
C SER A 90 -26.84 -1.43 9.47
N PRO A 91 -26.07 -0.76 8.59
CA PRO A 91 -24.88 0.01 8.96
C PRO A 91 -25.11 1.03 10.09
N ASP A 92 -26.32 1.58 10.19
CA ASP A 92 -26.73 2.53 11.23
C ASP A 92 -27.10 1.84 12.56
N GLY A 93 -27.17 0.50 12.57
CA GLY A 93 -27.52 -0.32 13.73
C GLY A 93 -28.95 -0.12 14.24
N SER A 94 -29.79 0.60 13.50
CA SER A 94 -31.16 0.96 13.86
C SER A 94 -32.19 -0.11 13.43
N SER A 95 -31.89 -0.87 12.38
CA SER A 95 -32.77 -1.89 11.80
C SER A 95 -32.06 -3.23 11.61
N VAL A 96 -32.80 -4.32 11.75
CA VAL A 96 -32.38 -5.69 11.43
C VAL A 96 -33.15 -6.16 10.21
N ILE A 97 -32.46 -6.69 9.22
CA ILE A 97 -33.00 -7.17 7.95
C ILE A 97 -32.77 -8.68 7.87
N PHE A 98 -33.79 -9.41 7.43
CA PHE A 98 -33.72 -10.82 7.10
C PHE A 98 -34.37 -11.05 5.74
N ILE A 99 -33.74 -11.90 4.94
CA ILE A 99 -34.16 -12.24 3.59
C ILE A 99 -34.03 -13.75 3.46
N ASP A 100 -35.06 -14.40 2.93
CA ASP A 100 -35.08 -15.85 2.80
C ASP A 100 -34.23 -16.29 1.62
N ASN A 101 -34.50 -15.74 0.43
CA ASN A 101 -33.78 -16.05 -0.80
C ASN A 101 -33.51 -14.79 -1.64
N VAL A 102 -32.49 -14.85 -2.49
CA VAL A 102 -32.13 -13.77 -3.44
C VAL A 102 -31.91 -14.39 -4.82
N GLU A 103 -32.74 -14.01 -5.79
CA GLU A 103 -32.63 -14.41 -7.19
C GLU A 103 -32.58 -13.15 -8.08
N ASP A 104 -31.55 -13.02 -8.93
CA ASP A 104 -31.43 -11.93 -9.93
C ASP A 104 -31.75 -10.50 -9.41
N LYS A 105 -31.23 -10.17 -8.22
CA LYS A 105 -31.44 -8.89 -7.50
C LYS A 105 -32.84 -8.67 -6.91
N GLN A 106 -33.74 -9.63 -7.04
CA GLN A 106 -35.00 -9.67 -6.31
C GLN A 106 -34.82 -10.43 -4.99
N LEU A 107 -35.39 -9.86 -3.94
CA LEU A 107 -35.40 -10.41 -2.60
C LEU A 107 -36.73 -11.10 -2.36
N ASP A 108 -36.71 -12.35 -1.94
CA ASP A 108 -37.90 -13.09 -1.53
C ASP A 108 -38.09 -13.00 -0.02
N SER A 109 -39.32 -12.71 0.39
CA SER A 109 -39.74 -12.67 1.80
C SER A 109 -38.85 -11.79 2.66
N VAL A 110 -38.97 -10.46 2.48
CA VAL A 110 -38.16 -9.49 3.19
C VAL A 110 -38.80 -9.19 4.55
N PHE A 111 -38.01 -9.34 5.60
CA PHE A 111 -38.37 -8.97 6.96
C PHE A 111 -37.45 -7.86 7.46
N VAL A 112 -38.05 -6.75 7.92
CA VAL A 112 -37.31 -5.62 8.49
C VAL A 112 -37.85 -5.31 9.88
N ALA A 113 -37.00 -5.34 10.88
CA ALA A 113 -37.34 -5.02 12.26
C ALA A 113 -36.53 -3.81 12.75
N GLN A 114 -37.22 -2.74 13.09
CA GLN A 114 -36.65 -1.56 13.73
C GLN A 114 -37.08 -1.54 15.20
N ILE A 115 -36.20 -2.02 16.08
CA ILE A 115 -36.51 -2.20 17.50
C ILE A 115 -36.35 -0.91 18.29
N ARG A 116 -35.44 -0.02 17.85
CA ARG A 116 -35.20 1.27 18.51
C ARG A 116 -36.08 2.35 17.90
N PRO A 117 -36.80 3.14 18.71
CA PRO A 117 -37.49 4.32 18.21
C PRO A 117 -36.46 5.29 17.62
N ARG A 118 -36.79 5.87 16.47
CA ARG A 118 -35.97 6.88 15.80
C ARG A 118 -36.78 8.15 15.68
N ASP A 119 -36.30 9.22 16.30
CA ASP A 119 -37.00 10.51 16.38
C ASP A 119 -38.44 10.36 16.90
N SER A 120 -39.43 10.49 16.01
CA SER A 120 -40.86 10.36 16.31
C SER A 120 -41.49 9.04 15.83
N ILE A 121 -40.68 8.11 15.31
CA ILE A 121 -41.13 6.83 14.76
C ILE A 121 -41.06 5.76 15.85
N LEU A 122 -42.19 5.10 16.12
CA LEU A 122 -42.28 3.98 17.05
C LEU A 122 -41.51 2.76 16.52
N PRO A 123 -41.15 1.80 17.39
CA PRO A 123 -40.64 0.51 16.95
C PRO A 123 -41.58 -0.11 15.92
N SER A 124 -41.03 -0.67 14.85
CA SER A 124 -41.83 -1.21 13.76
C SER A 124 -41.24 -2.49 13.18
N VAL A 125 -42.12 -3.36 12.72
CA VAL A 125 -41.79 -4.61 12.05
C VAL A 125 -42.51 -4.62 10.71
N MET A 126 -41.78 -4.95 9.65
CA MET A 126 -42.26 -4.94 8.28
C MET A 126 -42.01 -6.31 7.67
N PHE A 127 -42.99 -6.80 6.93
CA PHE A 127 -42.86 -8.03 6.16
C PHE A 127 -43.41 -7.79 4.76
N SER A 128 -42.67 -8.16 3.73
CA SER A 128 -43.08 -8.07 2.33
C SER A 128 -42.81 -9.36 1.58
N SER A 129 -43.61 -9.62 0.55
CA SER A 129 -43.45 -10.81 -0.27
C SER A 129 -42.21 -10.75 -1.16
N SER A 130 -41.94 -9.56 -1.72
CA SER A 130 -40.76 -9.30 -2.54
C SER A 130 -40.12 -7.96 -2.19
N GLY A 131 -38.89 -7.76 -2.63
CA GLY A 131 -38.21 -6.48 -2.55
C GLY A 131 -37.01 -6.39 -3.47
N GLU A 132 -36.45 -5.19 -3.58
CA GLU A 132 -35.25 -4.89 -4.35
C GLU A 132 -34.38 -3.92 -3.54
N VAL A 133 -33.05 -4.05 -3.63
CA VAL A 133 -32.12 -3.07 -3.07
C VAL A 133 -31.56 -2.23 -4.19
N GLN A 134 -31.71 -0.91 -4.06
CA GLN A 134 -31.16 0.05 -5.01
C GLN A 134 -30.25 1.03 -4.28
N GLU A 135 -29.12 1.35 -4.91
CA GLU A 135 -28.23 2.43 -4.47
C GLU A 135 -28.58 3.68 -5.27
N LEU A 136 -28.98 4.75 -4.58
CA LEU A 136 -29.25 6.04 -5.20
C LEU A 136 -27.94 6.72 -5.59
N SER A 137 -28.01 7.65 -6.54
CA SER A 137 -26.86 8.44 -7.02
C SER A 137 -26.16 9.28 -5.94
N ASP A 138 -26.79 9.45 -4.77
CA ASP A 138 -26.24 10.14 -3.60
C ASP A 138 -25.55 9.19 -2.60
N GLY A 139 -25.49 7.89 -2.89
CA GLY A 139 -24.87 6.87 -2.04
C GLY A 139 -25.77 6.33 -0.92
N ARG A 140 -27.04 6.72 -0.86
CA ARG A 140 -28.01 6.10 0.03
C ARG A 140 -28.44 4.75 -0.54
N GLN A 141 -28.42 3.74 0.31
CA GLN A 141 -28.96 2.42 0.00
C GLN A 141 -30.41 2.36 0.45
N VAL A 142 -31.30 2.10 -0.49
CA VAL A 142 -32.75 2.05 -0.29
C VAL A 142 -33.22 0.63 -0.58
N ILE A 143 -34.03 0.10 0.33
CA ILE A 143 -34.79 -1.13 0.09
C ILE A 143 -36.19 -0.75 -0.36
N LYS A 144 -36.57 -1.22 -1.55
CA LYS A 144 -37.94 -1.18 -2.05
C LYS A 144 -38.60 -2.49 -1.71
N MET A 145 -39.73 -2.45 -1.03
CA MET A 145 -40.50 -3.62 -0.64
C MET A 145 -41.86 -3.58 -1.32
N HIS A 146 -42.28 -4.70 -1.89
CA HIS A 146 -43.55 -4.81 -2.61
C HIS A 146 -44.51 -5.77 -1.90
N ASP A 147 -45.79 -5.38 -1.90
CA ASP A 147 -46.90 -6.13 -1.32
C ASP A 147 -46.60 -6.62 0.11
N GLY A 148 -46.61 -5.67 1.04
CA GLY A 148 -46.22 -5.91 2.42
C GLY A 148 -47.14 -5.27 3.45
N SER A 149 -46.82 -5.52 4.71
CA SER A 149 -47.50 -4.95 5.87
C SER A 149 -46.50 -4.45 6.88
N ARG A 150 -46.70 -3.21 7.33
CA ARG A 150 -45.96 -2.55 8.40
C ARG A 150 -46.79 -2.59 9.68
N TYR A 151 -46.19 -3.09 10.75
CA TYR A 151 -46.75 -3.10 12.09
C TYR A 151 -45.93 -2.15 12.96
N GLU A 152 -46.48 -0.99 13.29
CA GLU A 152 -45.86 -0.06 14.23
C GLU A 152 -46.51 -0.22 15.60
N GLY A 153 -45.70 -0.46 16.62
CA GLY A 153 -46.18 -0.71 17.98
C GLY A 153 -45.13 -1.36 18.87
N VAL A 154 -45.46 -1.50 20.15
CA VAL A 154 -44.59 -2.14 21.13
C VAL A 154 -45.20 -3.49 21.51
N PRO A 155 -44.42 -4.60 21.59
CA PRO A 155 -44.93 -5.93 21.94
C PRO A 155 -45.76 -6.01 23.23
N THR A 156 -45.58 -5.06 24.15
CA THR A 156 -46.27 -4.99 25.44
C THR A 156 -47.61 -4.23 25.40
N ARG A 157 -47.95 -3.58 24.28
CA ARG A 157 -49.19 -2.81 24.09
C ARG A 157 -50.02 -3.41 22.96
N VAL A 158 -51.33 -3.16 23.00
CA VAL A 158 -52.30 -3.63 21.99
C VAL A 158 -52.52 -2.57 20.89
N GLU A 159 -52.11 -1.33 21.15
CA GLU A 159 -52.18 -0.23 20.19
C GLU A 159 -51.14 -0.43 19.07
N TYR A 160 -51.59 -0.97 17.95
CA TYR A 160 -50.79 -1.11 16.73
C TYR A 160 -51.35 -0.25 15.60
N MET A 161 -50.46 0.37 14.85
CA MET A 161 -50.78 0.92 13.54
C MET A 161 -50.37 -0.09 12.48
N VAL A 162 -51.35 -0.61 11.75
CA VAL A 162 -51.11 -1.58 10.66
C VAL A 162 -51.29 -0.87 9.33
N THR A 163 -50.20 -0.75 8.58
CA THR A 163 -50.20 -0.15 7.24
C THR A 163 -49.95 -1.24 6.21
N LYS A 164 -50.92 -1.47 5.32
CA LYS A 164 -50.72 -2.29 4.13
C LYS A 164 -50.22 -1.40 3.01
N PHE A 165 -49.17 -1.84 2.33
CA PHE A 165 -48.55 -1.08 1.26
C PHE A 165 -48.34 -1.97 0.04
N GLU A 166 -48.57 -1.40 -1.14
CA GLU A 166 -48.20 -2.01 -2.43
C GLU A 166 -46.71 -1.80 -2.69
N GLU A 167 -46.19 -0.61 -2.36
CA GLU A 167 -44.77 -0.26 -2.46
C GLU A 167 -44.34 0.54 -1.22
N TYR A 168 -43.20 0.19 -0.65
CA TYR A 168 -42.58 0.91 0.46
C TYR A 168 -41.08 1.05 0.24
N GLU A 169 -40.58 2.27 0.34
CA GLU A 169 -39.15 2.56 0.26
C GLU A 169 -38.60 2.90 1.65
N GLY A 170 -37.61 2.13 2.10
CA GLY A 170 -36.91 2.37 3.36
C GLY A 170 -35.42 2.63 3.12
N VAL A 171 -34.87 3.66 3.76
CA VAL A 171 -33.41 3.87 3.76
C VAL A 171 -32.77 2.90 4.75
N ILE A 172 -32.03 1.92 4.26
CA ILE A 172 -31.35 0.91 5.09
C ILE A 172 -29.96 1.34 5.53
N GLY A 173 -29.38 2.33 4.86
CA GLY A 173 -28.08 2.85 5.21
C GLY A 173 -27.72 4.02 4.33
N GLN A 174 -26.92 4.92 4.87
CA GLN A 174 -26.15 5.84 4.08
C GLN A 174 -24.73 5.33 4.18
N ARG A 175 -24.19 4.82 3.08
CA ARG A 175 -22.74 4.73 3.01
C ARG A 175 -22.30 6.18 3.05
N ASP A 176 -21.52 6.58 4.04
CA ASP A 176 -20.76 7.81 3.92
C ASP A 176 -19.93 7.60 2.65
N VAL A 177 -20.41 8.13 1.54
CA VAL A 177 -19.62 8.36 0.35
C VAL A 177 -18.72 9.54 0.70
N LYS A 178 -17.90 9.38 1.74
CA LYS A 178 -16.49 9.46 1.47
C LYS A 178 -16.29 8.43 0.37
N GLN A 179 -16.44 8.88 -0.89
CA GLN A 179 -15.56 8.37 -1.92
C GLN A 179 -14.23 8.43 -1.22
N LYS A 180 -13.73 7.27 -0.79
CA LYS A 180 -12.32 7.12 -0.50
C LYS A 180 -11.77 7.34 -1.89
N GLY A 181 -11.62 8.62 -2.25
CA GLY A 181 -11.45 9.01 -3.62
C GLY A 181 -10.26 8.21 -4.09
N ARG A 182 -10.32 7.75 -5.33
CA ARG A 182 -9.14 7.37 -6.10
C ARG A 182 -7.89 7.13 -5.24
N ALA A 183 -7.55 5.91 -4.80
CA ALA A 183 -6.29 5.74 -4.09
C ALA A 183 -5.16 6.42 -4.89
N TRP A 184 -4.34 7.25 -4.23
CA TRP A 184 -3.42 8.17 -4.93
C TRP A 184 -2.37 7.42 -5.78
N ASP A 185 -2.13 6.15 -5.47
CA ASP A 185 -1.29 5.20 -6.21
C ASP A 185 -1.86 4.78 -7.57
N ALA A 186 -3.18 4.87 -7.79
CA ALA A 186 -3.82 4.57 -9.08
C ALA A 186 -3.83 5.77 -10.04
N TYR A 187 -3.52 6.99 -9.58
CA TYR A 187 -3.50 8.15 -10.48
C TYR A 187 -2.27 8.13 -11.42
N PRO A 188 -2.45 8.56 -12.69
CA PRO A 188 -1.34 8.68 -13.62
C PRO A 188 -0.35 9.72 -13.12
N THR A 189 0.95 9.45 -13.28
CA THR A 189 2.03 10.32 -12.78
C THR A 189 1.88 11.77 -13.23
N SER A 190 1.36 12.02 -14.44
CA SER A 190 1.11 13.37 -14.95
C SER A 190 0.11 14.17 -14.12
N ALA A 191 -0.86 13.53 -13.48
CA ALA A 191 -1.85 14.18 -12.63
C ALA A 191 -1.32 14.47 -11.22
N LEU A 192 -0.24 13.80 -10.79
CA LEU A 192 0.41 14.06 -9.50
C LEU A 192 1.35 15.27 -9.56
N ILE A 193 1.91 15.57 -10.74
CA ILE A 193 2.85 16.69 -10.91
C ILE A 193 2.09 18.02 -10.79
N GLY A 194 2.43 18.83 -9.78
CA GLY A 194 1.82 20.14 -9.56
C GLY A 194 0.54 20.11 -8.71
N ASN A 195 0.10 18.94 -8.24
CA ASN A 195 -1.02 18.85 -7.32
C ASN A 195 -0.59 19.31 -5.90
N PRO A 196 -1.29 20.28 -5.27
CA PRO A 196 -0.93 20.76 -3.94
C PRO A 196 -1.23 19.74 -2.83
N ASN A 197 -1.97 18.66 -3.13
CA ASN A 197 -2.36 17.71 -2.10
C ASN A 197 -1.17 16.92 -1.55
N VAL A 198 -1.15 16.69 -0.23
CA VAL A 198 0.00 16.13 0.48
C VAL A 198 0.20 14.66 0.12
N GLU A 199 -0.88 13.88 0.03
CA GLU A 199 -0.82 12.47 -0.35
C GLU A 199 -0.40 12.29 -1.82
N ALA A 200 -0.80 13.21 -2.70
CA ALA A 200 -0.35 13.22 -4.10
C ALA A 200 1.15 13.49 -4.20
N GLN A 201 1.68 14.41 -3.40
CA GLN A 201 3.11 14.68 -3.35
C GLN A 201 3.89 13.51 -2.71
N ALA A 202 3.31 12.86 -1.70
CA ALA A 202 3.90 11.67 -1.08
C ALA A 202 4.07 10.53 -2.09
N GLU A 203 3.04 10.26 -2.88
CA GLU A 203 3.08 9.21 -3.90
C GLU A 203 4.06 9.55 -5.03
N LEU A 204 4.13 10.80 -5.47
CA LEU A 204 5.12 11.23 -6.47
C LEU A 204 6.55 10.99 -5.97
N GLN A 205 6.84 11.42 -4.73
CA GLN A 205 8.16 11.23 -4.12
C GLN A 205 8.48 9.76 -3.87
N TRP A 206 7.47 8.95 -3.55
CA TRP A 206 7.61 7.50 -3.43
C TRP A 206 8.06 6.87 -4.74
N ARG A 207 7.37 7.17 -5.86
CA ARG A 207 7.71 6.67 -7.20
C ARG A 207 9.12 7.08 -7.63
N ILE A 208 9.49 8.35 -7.39
CA ILE A 208 10.85 8.85 -7.66
C ILE A 208 11.87 8.11 -6.79
N SER A 209 11.57 7.90 -5.51
CA SER A 209 12.47 7.21 -4.59
C SER A 209 12.73 5.76 -4.98
N LEU A 210 11.71 5.04 -5.50
CA LEU A 210 11.88 3.67 -6.01
C LEU A 210 12.85 3.58 -7.20
N PHE A 211 12.91 4.63 -8.03
CA PHE A 211 13.87 4.74 -9.12
C PHE A 211 15.27 5.09 -8.61
N VAL A 212 15.36 6.11 -7.75
CA VAL A 212 16.63 6.64 -7.21
C VAL A 212 17.33 5.65 -6.28
N CYS A 213 16.59 4.82 -5.55
CA CYS A 213 17.18 3.91 -4.57
C CYS A 213 18.04 2.80 -5.20
N ILE A 214 17.76 2.40 -6.45
CA ILE A 214 18.48 1.31 -7.13
C ILE A 214 19.97 1.61 -7.30
N PRO A 215 20.39 2.73 -7.93
CA PRO A 215 21.80 3.06 -8.03
C PRO A 215 22.43 3.32 -6.66
N LEU A 216 21.70 3.88 -5.69
CA LEU A 216 22.22 4.16 -4.34
C LEU A 216 22.52 2.86 -3.56
N LEU A 217 21.56 1.92 -3.53
CA LEU A 217 21.75 0.61 -2.90
C LEU A 217 22.82 -0.20 -3.61
N THR A 218 22.91 -0.09 -4.93
CA THR A 218 23.98 -0.73 -5.71
C THR A 218 25.35 -0.16 -5.33
N MET A 219 25.46 1.17 -5.19
CA MET A 219 26.72 1.78 -4.76
C MET A 219 27.11 1.33 -3.35
N LEU A 220 26.13 1.17 -2.46
CA LEU A 220 26.36 0.73 -1.07
C LEU A 220 26.75 -0.75 -0.96
N VAL A 221 26.17 -1.63 -1.78
CA VAL A 221 26.36 -3.08 -1.65
C VAL A 221 27.76 -3.52 -2.06
N ILE A 222 28.43 -2.79 -2.97
CA ILE A 222 29.75 -3.13 -3.49
C ILE A 222 30.80 -3.27 -2.38
N PRO A 223 31.08 -2.23 -1.55
CA PRO A 223 32.04 -2.37 -0.45
C PRO A 223 31.55 -3.36 0.63
N LEU A 224 30.23 -3.52 0.77
CA LEU A 224 29.65 -4.45 1.73
C LEU A 224 29.80 -5.92 1.29
N SER A 225 29.95 -6.19 -0.01
CA SER A 225 30.15 -7.54 -0.55
C SER A 225 31.54 -8.12 -0.31
N ALA A 226 32.52 -7.29 0.07
CA ALA A 226 33.88 -7.74 0.33
C ALA A 226 33.95 -8.69 1.52
N VAL A 227 34.16 -9.98 1.28
CA VAL A 227 34.29 -11.03 2.30
C VAL A 227 35.70 -11.61 2.30
N ASN A 228 36.20 -11.98 3.48
CA ASN A 228 37.45 -12.75 3.53
C ASN A 228 37.18 -14.19 3.06
N PRO A 229 38.12 -14.87 2.36
CA PRO A 229 37.93 -16.24 1.89
C PRO A 229 37.50 -17.24 2.98
N ARG A 230 37.83 -16.97 4.25
CA ARG A 230 37.52 -17.81 5.42
C ARG A 230 36.13 -17.57 6.03
N GLN A 231 35.41 -16.52 5.62
CA GLN A 231 34.12 -16.16 6.22
C GLN A 231 32.93 -16.81 5.49
N GLY A 232 33.14 -17.34 4.28
CA GLY A 232 32.09 -17.91 3.45
C GLY A 232 31.29 -16.85 2.67
N ARG A 233 30.72 -17.24 1.52
CA ARG A 233 30.04 -16.33 0.57
C ARG A 233 28.83 -15.58 1.14
N PHE A 234 28.26 -16.05 2.25
CA PHE A 234 27.07 -15.48 2.89
C PHE A 234 27.37 -14.67 4.16
N ALA A 235 28.64 -14.50 4.54
CA ALA A 235 29.04 -13.89 5.82
C ALA A 235 28.43 -12.51 6.08
N LYS A 236 28.24 -11.71 5.02
CA LYS A 236 27.74 -10.34 5.11
C LYS A 236 26.28 -10.19 4.66
N MET A 237 25.56 -11.30 4.42
CA MET A 237 24.14 -11.23 4.07
C MET A 237 23.28 -10.62 5.16
N GLY A 238 23.45 -11.03 6.41
CA GLY A 238 22.65 -10.50 7.53
C GLY A 238 22.70 -8.97 7.62
N PRO A 239 23.90 -8.36 7.77
CA PRO A 239 24.03 -6.91 7.79
C PRO A 239 23.50 -6.22 6.52
N ALA A 240 23.75 -6.80 5.33
CA ALA A 240 23.29 -6.24 4.08
C ALA A 240 21.76 -6.23 3.96
N ILE A 241 21.11 -7.31 4.37
CA ILE A 241 19.65 -7.44 4.40
C ILE A 241 19.07 -6.46 5.43
N LEU A 242 19.66 -6.36 6.62
CA LEU A 242 19.22 -5.39 7.64
C LEU A 242 19.28 -3.95 7.15
N ILE A 243 20.34 -3.55 6.44
CA ILE A 243 20.44 -2.20 5.85
C ILE A 243 19.35 -1.98 4.81
N TYR A 244 19.08 -2.97 3.94
CA TYR A 244 18.01 -2.90 2.96
C TYR A 244 16.64 -2.74 3.63
N LEU A 245 16.33 -3.57 4.64
CA LEU A 245 15.09 -3.47 5.39
C LEU A 245 14.97 -2.13 6.11
N ALA A 246 16.03 -1.68 6.77
CA ALA A 246 16.04 -0.40 7.48
C ALA A 246 15.75 0.77 6.53
N TYR A 247 16.31 0.75 5.32
CA TYR A 247 16.02 1.75 4.29
C TYR A 247 14.54 1.72 3.86
N PHE A 248 14.01 0.53 3.51
CA PHE A 248 12.61 0.41 3.06
C PHE A 248 11.59 0.71 4.17
N LEU A 249 11.90 0.35 5.42
CA LEU A 249 11.09 0.72 6.59
C LEU A 249 11.12 2.22 6.84
N ALA A 250 12.30 2.85 6.79
CA ALA A 250 12.43 4.28 7.00
C ALA A 250 11.67 5.08 5.92
N ILE A 251 11.82 4.71 4.65
CA ILE A 251 11.15 5.43 3.57
C ILE A 251 9.64 5.19 3.56
N SER A 252 9.19 4.00 3.96
CA SER A 252 7.76 3.72 4.15
C SER A 252 7.17 4.50 5.33
N ALA A 253 7.89 4.60 6.46
CA ALA A 253 7.47 5.41 7.59
C ALA A 253 7.42 6.89 7.23
N MET A 254 8.37 7.36 6.41
CA MET A 254 8.39 8.72 5.90
C MET A 254 7.24 9.01 4.94
N LYS A 255 6.83 8.03 4.13
CA LYS A 255 5.62 8.14 3.30
C LYS A 255 4.38 8.32 4.17
N SER A 256 4.20 7.48 5.19
CA SER A 256 3.07 7.62 6.13
C SER A 256 3.10 8.98 6.83
N ALA A 257 4.23 9.39 7.39
CA ALA A 257 4.34 10.67 8.08
C ALA A 257 4.10 11.88 7.15
N LEU A 258 4.39 11.72 5.85
CA LEU A 258 4.05 12.73 4.85
C LEU A 258 2.54 12.72 4.57
N GLU A 259 1.93 11.56 4.35
CA GLU A 259 0.47 11.41 4.16
C GLU A 259 -0.34 11.93 5.36
N ASP A 260 0.15 11.74 6.58
CA ASP A 260 -0.46 12.24 7.82
C ASP A 260 -0.27 13.76 8.02
N GLY A 261 0.56 14.41 7.20
CA GLY A 261 0.84 15.84 7.25
C GLY A 261 1.86 16.26 8.32
N ASP A 262 2.49 15.32 9.02
CA ASP A 262 3.50 15.59 10.06
C ASP A 262 4.79 16.19 9.48
N VAL A 263 5.11 15.87 8.23
CA VAL A 263 6.30 16.39 7.56
C VAL A 263 5.95 17.23 6.35
N PRO A 264 6.55 18.43 6.18
CA PRO A 264 6.35 19.24 4.98
C PRO A 264 6.78 18.50 3.72
N ALA A 265 5.97 18.57 2.68
CA ALA A 265 6.25 17.91 1.42
C ALA A 265 7.52 18.42 0.71
N VAL A 266 7.99 19.62 1.02
CA VAL A 266 9.29 20.13 0.54
C VAL A 266 10.46 19.29 1.06
N VAL A 267 10.39 18.83 2.31
CA VAL A 267 11.41 17.97 2.92
C VAL A 267 11.18 16.53 2.48
N GLY A 268 9.95 16.04 2.68
CA GLY A 268 9.49 14.75 2.19
C GLY A 268 10.50 13.61 2.35
N MET A 269 10.65 12.75 1.35
CA MET A 269 11.52 11.55 1.41
C MET A 269 12.99 11.81 1.08
N TRP A 270 13.35 13.04 0.70
CA TRP A 270 14.71 13.39 0.26
C TRP A 270 15.80 13.13 1.31
N PRO A 271 15.60 13.39 2.62
CA PRO A 271 16.62 13.14 3.63
C PRO A 271 17.06 11.68 3.72
N ILE A 272 16.14 10.74 3.51
CA ILE A 272 16.45 9.30 3.58
C ILE A 272 17.30 8.88 2.40
N ASN A 273 16.96 9.35 1.19
CA ASN A 273 17.78 9.11 0.00
C ASN A 273 19.15 9.78 0.11
N ALA A 274 19.21 11.00 0.65
CA ALA A 274 20.46 11.72 0.92
C ALA A 274 21.32 10.98 1.95
N MET A 275 20.72 10.47 3.03
CA MET A 275 21.43 9.66 4.04
C MET A 275 21.97 8.37 3.43
N LEU A 276 21.19 7.68 2.60
CA LEU A 276 21.65 6.49 1.88
C LEU A 276 22.81 6.82 0.95
N PHE A 277 22.73 7.92 0.19
CA PHE A 277 23.80 8.38 -0.69
C PHE A 277 25.09 8.69 0.08
N LEU A 278 24.99 9.41 1.20
CA LEU A 278 26.12 9.68 2.08
C LEU A 278 26.73 8.39 2.63
N ALA A 279 25.90 7.45 3.09
CA ALA A 279 26.37 6.14 3.54
C ALA A 279 27.10 5.38 2.41
N ALA A 280 26.58 5.42 1.19
CA ALA A 280 27.21 4.80 0.02
C ALA A 280 28.57 5.43 -0.27
N ILE A 281 28.69 6.76 -0.27
CA ILE A 281 29.95 7.47 -0.47
C ILE A 281 30.95 7.10 0.62
N ILE A 282 30.54 7.18 1.89
CA ILE A 282 31.41 6.87 3.03
C ILE A 282 31.94 5.43 2.91
N ALA A 283 31.05 4.46 2.65
CA ALA A 283 31.43 3.06 2.51
C ALA A 283 32.42 2.83 1.36
N ASN A 284 32.25 3.51 0.22
CA ASN A 284 33.19 3.42 -0.90
C ASN A 284 34.51 4.15 -0.63
N MET A 285 34.49 5.26 0.12
CA MET A 285 35.69 6.01 0.49
C MET A 285 36.50 5.35 1.61
N MET A 286 35.94 4.40 2.36
CA MET A 286 36.63 3.72 3.47
C MET A 286 37.92 3.00 3.05
N ASP A 287 38.04 2.63 1.77
CA ASP A 287 39.23 2.00 1.18
C ASP A 287 40.20 2.99 0.51
N SER A 288 39.88 4.28 0.50
CA SER A 288 40.76 5.32 -0.04
C SER A 288 42.04 5.48 0.79
N VAL A 289 43.10 5.94 0.13
CA VAL A 289 44.42 6.20 0.77
C VAL A 289 44.30 7.22 1.91
N ALA A 290 43.45 8.24 1.75
CA ALA A 290 43.23 9.26 2.77
C ALA A 290 42.65 8.68 4.06
N VAL A 291 41.57 7.89 3.95
CA VAL A 291 40.93 7.25 5.12
C VAL A 291 41.84 6.21 5.75
N ARG A 292 42.61 5.45 4.95
CA ARG A 292 43.60 4.49 5.46
C ARG A 292 44.71 5.18 6.25
N ARG A 293 45.23 6.33 5.79
CA ARG A 293 46.20 7.15 6.54
C ARG A 293 45.64 7.67 7.86
N ILE A 294 44.37 8.11 7.86
CA ILE A 294 43.69 8.54 9.08
C ILE A 294 43.58 7.38 10.08
N LYS A 295 43.11 6.20 9.63
CA LYS A 295 43.02 4.99 10.47
C LYS A 295 44.38 4.58 11.04
N ASP A 296 45.45 4.64 10.24
CA ASP A 296 46.81 4.32 10.70
C ASP A 296 47.32 5.33 11.73
N LYS A 297 47.04 6.62 11.55
CA LYS A 297 47.38 7.67 12.52
C LYS A 297 46.67 7.46 13.87
N PHE A 298 45.39 7.06 13.85
CA PHE A 298 44.64 6.71 15.06
C PHE A 298 45.19 5.44 15.72
N ARG A 299 45.57 4.42 14.94
CA ARG A 299 46.15 3.18 15.47
C ARG A 299 47.50 3.45 16.15
N LYS A 300 48.36 4.27 15.55
CA LYS A 300 49.66 4.68 16.12
C LYS A 300 49.50 5.49 17.40
N LYS A 301 48.52 6.40 17.47
CA LYS A 301 48.20 7.16 18.70
C LYS A 301 47.68 6.31 19.85
N ARG A 302 47.15 5.11 19.60
CA ARG A 302 46.64 4.20 20.62
C ARG A 302 47.71 3.25 21.17
N LEU A 303 48.87 3.19 20.52
CA LEU A 303 50.02 2.36 20.89
C LEU A 303 51.12 3.15 21.62
N VAL A 304 50.95 4.48 21.73
CA VAL A 304 51.77 5.41 22.51
C VAL A 304 50.96 5.85 23.70
#